data_AF-A0A0M9WBU4-F1
#
_entry.id   AF-A0A0M9WBU4-F1
#
_cell.length_a   1.000
_cell.length_b   1.000
_cell.length_c   1.000
_cell.angle_alpha   90.00
_cell.angle_beta   90.00
_cell.angle_gamma   90.00
#
_symmetry.space_group_name_H-M   'P 1'
#
loop_
_entity.id
_entity.type
_entity.pdbx_description
1 polymer ?
#
loop_
_entity_poly.entity_id
_entity_poly.type
_entity_poly.pdbx_seq_one_letter_code
_entity_poly.pdbx_strand_id
1 'polypeptide(L)'
;MQEAAEVVAWLKCDAAVHNRVRYIISQDGPEMYITVASFDNTYLQWLRSKRAISLPNGSFLTMTRYGPWLIQHARDVAEFAGIVLAIMASEK
;
A
#
# COMPACT_ATOMS: atom_id res chain seq x y z
N MET A 1 0.31 11.95 1.86
CA MET A 1 -0.28 11.84 3.22
C MET A 1 -1.67 11.21 3.14
N GLN A 2 -2.45 11.55 2.12
CA GLN A 2 -3.75 10.93 1.86
C GLN A 2 -3.67 9.42 1.67
N GLU A 3 -2.67 8.90 0.94
CA GLU A 3 -2.52 7.48 0.65
C GLU A 3 -2.30 6.64 1.92
N ALA A 4 -1.53 7.16 2.87
CA ALA A 4 -1.33 6.51 4.16
C ALA A 4 -2.63 6.50 4.99
N ALA A 5 -3.40 7.59 4.96
CA ALA A 5 -4.70 7.66 5.64
C ALA A 5 -5.71 6.66 5.05
N GLU A 6 -5.72 6.49 3.72
CA GLU A 6 -6.56 5.51 3.03
C GLU A 6 -6.23 4.09 3.47
N VAL A 7 -4.94 3.72 3.52
CA VAL A 7 -4.53 2.40 4.02
C VAL A 7 -4.95 2.21 5.47
N VAL A 8 -4.69 3.19 6.34
CA VAL A 8 -5.05 3.09 7.75
C VAL A 8 -6.56 2.91 7.92
N ALA A 9 -7.38 3.65 7.18
CA ALA A 9 -8.83 3.51 7.19
C ALA A 9 -9.26 2.11 6.73
N TRP A 10 -8.67 1.61 5.63
CA TRP A 10 -8.95 0.27 5.13
C TRP A 10 -8.59 -0.81 6.17
N LEU A 11 -7.39 -0.76 6.77
CA LEU A 11 -6.94 -1.72 7.78
C LEU A 11 -7.83 -1.75 9.04
N LYS A 12 -8.52 -0.65 9.34
CA LYS A 12 -9.49 -0.57 10.44
C LYS A 12 -10.85 -1.17 10.08
N CYS A 13 -11.29 -1.02 8.83
CA CYS A 13 -12.61 -1.47 8.39
C CYS A 13 -12.63 -2.96 8.00
N ASP A 14 -11.51 -3.50 7.51
CA ASP A 14 -11.42 -4.89 7.06
C ASP A 14 -10.94 -5.80 8.20
N ALA A 15 -11.84 -6.68 8.68
CA ALA A 15 -11.53 -7.65 9.73
C ALA A 15 -10.69 -8.83 9.24
N ALA A 16 -10.68 -9.09 7.93
CA ALA A 16 -10.05 -10.24 7.28
C ALA A 16 -8.73 -9.88 6.57
N VAL A 17 -8.05 -8.81 7.01
CA VAL A 17 -6.69 -8.51 6.53
C VAL A 17 -5.73 -9.61 6.99
N HIS A 18 -5.49 -10.59 6.12
CA HIS A 18 -4.52 -11.67 6.30
C HIS A 18 -3.19 -11.37 5.59
N ASN A 19 -3.22 -10.53 4.54
CA ASN A 19 -2.04 -10.18 3.78
C ASN A 19 -1.29 -9.00 4.44
N ARG A 20 0.04 -9.10 4.52
CA ARG A 20 0.93 -8.11 5.18
C ARG A 20 1.29 -6.92 4.28
N VAL A 21 0.77 -6.94 3.06
CA VAL A 21 1.04 -5.93 2.05
C VAL A 21 -0.29 -5.46 1.45
N ARG A 22 -0.37 -4.16 1.20
CA ARG A 22 -1.39 -3.51 0.39
C ARG A 22 -0.71 -2.72 -0.72
N TYR A 23 -1.33 -2.72 -1.89
CA TYR A 23 -0.86 -1.94 -3.03
C TYR A 23 -1.80 -0.76 -3.25
N ILE A 24 -1.25 0.42 -3.44
CA ILE A 24 -1.99 1.61 -3.84
C ILE A 24 -1.48 2.03 -5.20
N ILE A 25 -2.41 2.24 -6.11
CA ILE A 25 -2.14 2.83 -7.42
C ILE A 25 -2.56 4.30 -7.31
N SER A 26 -1.64 5.22 -7.61
CA SER A 26 -1.89 6.66 -7.50
C SER A 26 -1.32 7.42 -8.70
N GLN A 27 -1.89 8.59 -8.98
CA GLN A 27 -1.46 9.48 -10.05
C GLN A 27 -1.27 10.90 -9.49
N ASP A 28 -0.24 11.60 -9.97
CA ASP A 28 -0.02 13.04 -9.76
C ASP A 28 0.30 13.69 -11.11
N GLY A 29 -0.65 14.44 -11.66
CA GLY A 29 -0.54 14.97 -13.02
C GLY A 29 -0.29 13.86 -14.06
N PRO A 30 0.79 13.92 -14.87
CA PRO A 30 1.13 12.88 -15.84
C PRO A 30 1.85 11.66 -15.23
N GLU A 31 2.18 11.70 -13.94
CA GLU A 31 3.00 10.69 -13.28
C GLU A 31 2.12 9.66 -12.58
N MET A 32 2.45 8.39 -12.78
CA MET A 32 1.81 7.25 -12.12
C MET A 32 2.79 6.61 -11.15
N TYR A 33 2.25 6.09 -10.04
CA TYR A 33 3.01 5.49 -8.96
C TYR A 33 2.31 4.24 -8.43
N ILE A 34 3.12 3.27 -8.01
CA ILE A 34 2.66 2.12 -7.23
C ILE A 34 3.28 2.25 -5.85
N THR A 35 2.46 2.26 -4.80
CA THR A 35 2.92 2.31 -3.41
C THR A 35 2.64 0.99 -2.73
N VAL A 36 3.69 0.38 -2.19
CA VAL A 36 3.64 -0.84 -1.39
C VAL A 36 3.56 -0.43 0.08
N ALA A 37 2.40 -0.69 0.69
CA ALA A 37 2.11 -0.45 2.08
C ALA A 37 2.32 -1.74 2.86
N SER A 38 3.41 -1.84 3.63
CA SER A 38 3.77 -3.02 4.41
C SER A 38 3.63 -2.77 5.91
N PHE A 39 3.16 -3.79 6.62
CA PHE A 39 2.92 -3.75 8.06
C PHE A 39 3.02 -5.16 8.66
N ASP A 40 3.30 -5.22 9.95
CA ASP A 40 3.33 -6.48 10.69
C ASP A 40 2.04 -6.67 11.52
N ASN A 41 1.90 -7.86 12.12
CA ASN A 41 0.77 -8.14 12.99
C ASN A 41 0.77 -7.26 14.25
N THR A 42 1.95 -6.82 14.72
CA THR A 42 2.08 -5.94 15.87
C THR A 42 1.41 -4.59 15.60
N TYR A 43 1.64 -4.03 14.41
CA TYR A 43 0.99 -2.83 13.92
C TYR A 43 -0.53 -3.02 13.84
N LEU A 44 -1.01 -4.13 13.27
CA LEU A 44 -2.45 -4.41 13.16
C LEU A 44 -3.12 -4.53 14.53
N GLN A 45 -2.48 -5.23 15.47
CA GLN A 45 -2.98 -5.37 16.84
C GLN A 45 -3.02 -4.02 17.54
N TRP A 46 -1.95 -3.22 17.43
CA TRP A 46 -1.92 -1.86 17.94
C TRP A 46 -3.03 -0.99 17.35
N LEU A 47 -3.21 -1.02 16.02
CA LEU A 47 -4.18 -0.21 15.29
C LEU A 47 -5.63 -0.52 15.67
N ARG A 48 -5.91 -1.79 16.01
CA ARG A 48 -7.23 -2.29 16.41
C ARG A 48 -7.48 -2.26 17.91
N SER A 49 -6.43 -2.14 18.73
CA SER A 49 -6.56 -2.19 20.18
C SER A 49 -7.25 -0.94 20.72
N LYS A 50 -8.22 -1.16 21.62
CA LYS A 50 -8.84 -0.08 22.42
C LYS A 50 -8.03 0.29 23.67
N ARG A 51 -7.00 -0.51 24.02
CA ARG A 51 -6.07 -0.24 25.13
C ARG A 51 -4.67 0.02 24.58
N ALA A 52 -3.91 0.89 25.24
CA ALA A 52 -2.58 1.28 24.79
C ALA A 52 -1.58 0.12 24.88
N ILE A 53 -1.50 -0.70 23.84
CA ILE A 53 -0.31 -1.51 23.57
C ILE A 53 0.77 -0.52 23.14
N SER A 54 1.96 -0.57 23.72
CA SER A 54 3.09 0.21 23.23
C SER A 54 3.58 -0.41 21.92
N LEU A 55 3.61 0.36 20.84
CA LEU A 55 4.16 -0.12 19.58
C LEU A 55 5.70 -0.17 19.69
N PRO A 56 6.35 -1.32 19.41
CA PRO A 56 7.79 -1.40 19.36
C PRO A 56 8.38 -0.46 18.30
N ASN A 57 9.58 0.05 18.55
CA ASN A 57 10.29 0.86 17.57
C ASN A 57 10.47 0.07 16.26
N GLY A 58 9.94 0.61 15.16
CA GLY A 58 10.07 0.01 13.82
C GLY A 58 8.85 -0.79 13.33
N SER A 59 7.86 -1.07 14.17
CA SER A 59 6.61 -1.76 13.75
C SER A 59 5.55 -0.81 13.17
N PHE A 60 5.94 0.30 12.55
CA PHE A 60 4.99 1.21 11.91
C PHE A 60 4.67 0.77 10.48
N LEU A 61 3.50 1.21 9.97
CA LEU A 61 3.18 1.15 8.55
C LEU A 61 4.30 1.79 7.73
N THR A 62 4.86 1.06 6.78
CA THR A 62 5.88 1.55 5.85
C THR A 62 5.28 1.68 4.46
N MET A 63 5.42 2.86 3.86
CA MET A 63 4.92 3.17 2.52
C MET A 63 6.10 3.31 1.56
N THR A 64 6.31 2.33 0.69
CA THR A 64 7.38 2.36 -0.33
C THR A 64 6.79 2.68 -1.68
N ARG A 65 7.11 3.86 -2.23
CA ARG A 65 6.59 4.33 -3.52
C ARG A 65 7.58 4.02 -4.65
N TYR A 66 7.06 3.50 -5.75
CA TYR A 66 7.78 3.24 -7.00
C TYR A 66 7.22 4.10 -8.13
N GLY A 67 8.08 4.49 -9.07
CA GLY A 67 7.78 5.39 -10.19
C GLY A 67 8.81 6.54 -10.27
N PRO A 68 8.51 7.61 -11.01
CA PRO A 68 7.29 7.83 -11.78
C PRO A 68 7.28 7.07 -13.11
N TRP A 69 6.10 6.59 -13.51
CA TRP A 69 5.80 6.21 -14.91
C TRP A 69 4.99 7.32 -15.55
N LEU A 70 5.37 7.78 -16.74
CA LEU A 70 4.66 8.88 -17.40
C LEU A 70 3.55 8.36 -18.31
N ILE A 71 2.32 8.80 -18.07
CA ILE A 71 1.14 8.38 -18.86
C ILE A 71 1.25 8.77 -20.35
N GLN A 72 2.08 9.76 -20.66
CA GLN A 72 2.33 10.25 -22.01
C GLN A 72 3.31 9.35 -22.78
N HIS A 73 3.96 8.38 -22.12
CA HIS A 73 4.91 7.47 -22.74
C HIS A 73 4.33 6.06 -22.82
N ALA A 74 4.06 5.60 -24.05
CA ALA A 74 3.45 4.28 -24.27
C ALA A 74 4.25 3.12 -23.65
N ARG A 75 5.58 3.25 -23.59
CA ARG A 75 6.45 2.27 -22.93
C ARG A 75 6.21 2.22 -21.42
N ASP A 76 6.16 3.37 -20.77
CA ASP A 76 5.93 3.48 -19.32
C ASP A 76 4.54 2.95 -18.95
N VAL A 77 3.53 3.26 -19.75
CA VAL A 77 2.17 2.72 -19.57
C VAL A 77 2.15 1.19 -19.71
N ALA A 78 2.85 0.64 -20.70
CA ALA A 78 2.93 -0.81 -20.90
C ALA A 78 3.65 -1.52 -19.74
N GLU A 79 4.76 -0.95 -19.26
CA GLU A 79 5.51 -1.48 -18.12
C GLU A 79 4.68 -1.43 -16.84
N PHE A 80 4.09 -0.27 -16.55
CA PHE A 80 3.21 -0.08 -15.40
C PHE A 80 2.04 -1.06 -15.40
N ALA A 81 1.34 -1.19 -16.53
CA ALA A 81 0.23 -2.13 -16.68
C ALA A 81 0.69 -3.58 -16.49
N GLY A 82 1.89 -3.94 -16.98
CA GLY A 82 2.48 -5.26 -16.76
C GLY A 82 2.73 -5.57 -15.28
N ILE A 83 3.25 -4.60 -14.52
CA ILE A 83 3.47 -4.75 -13.07
C ILE A 83 2.13 -4.89 -12.33
N VAL A 84 1.15 -4.04 -12.64
CA VAL A 84 -0.18 -4.09 -12.03
C VAL A 84 -0.86 -5.43 -12.31
N LEU A 85 -0.75 -5.94 -13.54
CA LEU A 85 -1.27 -7.26 -13.90
C LEU A 85 -0.59 -8.39 -13.11
N ALA A 86 0.74 -8.33 -12.94
CA ALA A 86 1.48 -9.30 -12.15
C ALA A 86 1.06 -9.29 -10.68
N ILE A 87 0.83 -8.11 -10.09
CA ILE A 87 0.31 -7.97 -8.71
C ILE A 87 -1.06 -8.65 -8.62
N MET A 88 -2.00 -8.32 -9.51
CA MET A 88 -3.34 -8.91 -9.50
C MET A 88 -3.33 -10.44 -9.68
N ALA A 89 -2.43 -10.96 -10.52
CA ALA A 89 -2.28 -12.41 -10.72
C ALA A 89 -1.66 -13.13 -9.51
N SER A 90 -0.94 -12.42 -8.65
CA SER A 90 -0.27 -12.98 -7.47
C SER A 90 -1.18 -13.11 -6.24
N GLU A 91 -2.29 -12.38 -6.17
CA GLU A 91 -3.24 -12.38 -5.04
C GLU A 91 -4.23 -13.58 -5.08
N LYS A 92 -3.75 -14.79 -5.37
CA LYS A 92 -4.56 -16.03 -5.32
C LYS A 92 -4.78 -16.56 -3.90
#